data_AF-A0A6J5XT65-F1
#
_entry.id   AF-A0A6J5XT65-F1
#
_cell.length_a   1.000
_cell.length_b   1.000
_cell.length_c   1.000
_cell.angle_alpha   90.00
_cell.angle_beta   90.00
_cell.angle_gamma   90.00
#
_symmetry.space_group_name_H-M   'P 1'
#
loop_
_entity.id
_entity.type
_entity.pdbx_description
1 polymer ?
#
loop_
_entity_poly.entity_id
_entity_poly.type
_entity_poly.pdbx_seq_one_letter_code
_entity_poly.pdbx_strand_id
1 'polypeptide(L)'
;MYIFLGACKEGFKARCRPVIGLDGCHLKSPYEGQLLSAVGLDANNMTWVIAYAQVEMEPKDSWIWFSQLLVKDIELANQYGFTFISDKHKGLVEAFEEVVPNCDHRFCARHLSTNFSLV
;
A
#
# COMPACT_ATOMS: atom_id res chain seq x y z
N MET A 1 6.25 -3.38 -13.31
CA MET A 1 5.40 -4.60 -13.44
C MET A 1 4.47 -4.65 -12.24
N TYR A 2 3.16 -4.77 -12.42
CA TYR A 2 2.17 -4.89 -11.34
C TYR A 2 1.58 -6.30 -11.33
N ILE A 3 1.48 -6.91 -10.15
CA ILE A 3 0.97 -8.26 -9.95
C ILE A 3 -0.16 -8.22 -8.93
N PHE A 4 -1.29 -8.79 -9.34
CA PHE A 4 -2.48 -8.90 -8.53
C PHE A 4 -3.20 -10.20 -8.87
N LEU A 5 -3.42 -11.03 -7.85
CA LEU A 5 -4.01 -12.36 -8.03
C LEU A 5 -5.51 -12.29 -7.76
N GLY A 6 -6.33 -12.74 -8.72
CA GLY A 6 -7.79 -12.69 -8.58
C GLY A 6 -8.32 -13.41 -7.32
N ALA A 7 -7.67 -14.49 -6.88
CA ALA A 7 -8.02 -15.15 -5.62
C ALA A 7 -7.74 -14.26 -4.39
N CYS A 8 -6.64 -13.50 -4.40
CA CYS A 8 -6.29 -12.56 -3.33
C CYS A 8 -7.29 -11.40 -3.26
N LYS A 9 -7.80 -10.93 -4.41
CA LYS A 9 -8.88 -9.94 -4.51
C LYS A 9 -10.14 -10.41 -3.79
N GLU A 10 -10.66 -11.55 -4.22
CA GLU A 10 -11.93 -12.06 -3.71
C GLU A 10 -11.81 -12.41 -2.23
N GLY A 11 -10.67 -12.99 -1.81
CA GLY A 11 -10.39 -13.24 -0.39
C GLY A 11 -10.35 -11.97 0.45
N PHE A 12 -9.68 -10.92 -0.05
CA PHE A 12 -9.64 -9.62 0.63
C PHE A 12 -11.03 -9.02 0.77
N LYS A 13 -11.76 -8.89 -0.34
CA LYS A 13 -13.12 -8.30 -0.36
C LYS A 13 -14.11 -9.06 0.52
N ALA A 14 -13.99 -10.38 0.60
CA ALA A 14 -14.97 -11.21 1.31
C ALA A 14 -14.76 -11.26 2.83
N ARG A 15 -13.51 -11.18 3.32
CA ARG A 15 -13.19 -11.55 4.71
C ARG A 15 -12.13 -10.68 5.39
N CYS A 16 -11.35 -9.88 4.66
CA CYS A 16 -10.33 -9.05 5.28
C CYS A 16 -10.92 -7.80 5.93
N ARG A 17 -10.19 -7.27 6.91
CA ARG A 17 -10.50 -6.00 7.55
C ARG A 17 -10.28 -4.86 6.55
N PRO A 18 -11.01 -3.75 6.68
CA PRO A 18 -10.85 -2.58 5.80
C PRO A 18 -9.60 -1.77 6.19
N VAL A 19 -8.45 -2.43 6.25
CA VAL A 19 -7.15 -1.85 6.58
C VAL A 19 -6.15 -2.31 5.54
N ILE A 20 -5.44 -1.36 4.93
CA ILE A 20 -4.44 -1.61 3.89
C ILE A 20 -3.12 -0.94 4.29
N GLY A 21 -2.07 -1.73 4.45
CA GLY A 21 -0.70 -1.26 4.60
C GLY A 21 -0.02 -1.15 3.24
N LEU A 22 0.61 0.00 2.97
CA LEU A 22 1.50 0.17 1.82
C LEU A 22 2.93 0.35 2.30
N ASP A 23 3.86 -0.35 1.65
CA ASP A 23 5.28 -0.24 1.92
C ASP A 23 6.11 -0.48 0.66
N GLY A 24 7.30 0.10 0.65
CA GLY A 24 8.27 0.02 -0.44
C GLY A 24 9.61 -0.54 0.07
N CYS A 25 10.25 -1.43 -0.68
CA CYS A 25 11.56 -1.93 -0.30
C CYS A 25 12.53 -2.01 -1.49
N HIS A 26 13.80 -1.75 -1.22
CA HIS A 26 14.86 -1.80 -2.22
C HIS A 26 15.17 -3.24 -2.63
N LEU A 27 15.11 -3.51 -3.93
CA LEU A 27 15.48 -4.80 -4.49
C LEU A 27 16.99 -4.89 -4.64
N LYS A 28 17.59 -5.96 -4.11
CA LYS A 28 18.98 -6.31 -4.39
C LYS A 28 19.03 -7.11 -5.69
N SER A 29 18.98 -6.40 -6.82
CA SER A 29 19.08 -6.99 -8.16
C SER A 29 20.10 -6.23 -9.02
N PRO A 30 20.66 -6.85 -10.09
CA PRO A 30 21.53 -6.16 -11.04
C PRO A 30 20.87 -4.96 -11.74
N TYR A 31 19.55 -4.91 -11.74
CA TYR A 31 18.75 -3.87 -12.40
C TYR A 31 18.24 -2.81 -11.42
N GLU A 32 18.68 -2.86 -10.16
CA GLU A 32 18.21 -2.01 -9.07
C GLU A 32 16.66 -1.96 -9.01
N GLY A 33 16.08 -0.92 -8.41
CA GLY A 33 14.63 -0.75 -8.31
C GLY A 33 14.04 -1.11 -6.95
N GLN A 34 12.73 -0.94 -6.86
CA GLN A 34 11.97 -1.04 -5.63
C GLN A 34 10.71 -1.90 -5.83
N LEU A 35 10.36 -2.63 -4.78
CA LEU A 35 9.15 -3.43 -4.71
C LEU A 35 8.14 -2.69 -3.83
N LEU A 36 7.08 -2.20 -4.48
CA LEU A 36 5.90 -1.68 -3.79
C LEU A 36 5.00 -2.84 -3.42
N SER A 37 4.43 -2.81 -2.22
CA SER A 37 3.53 -3.85 -1.75
C SER A 37 2.32 -3.24 -1.06
N ALA A 38 1.18 -3.90 -1.26
CA ALA A 38 -0.07 -3.63 -0.58
C ALA A 38 -0.48 -4.88 0.20
N VAL A 39 -0.66 -4.72 1.51
CA VAL A 39 -1.05 -5.81 2.41
C VAL A 39 -2.31 -5.43 3.18
N GLY A 40 -3.19 -6.38 3.40
CA GLY A 40 -4.34 -6.26 4.27
C GLY A 40 -4.16 -7.05 5.56
N LEU A 41 -5.19 -7.02 6.39
CA LEU A 41 -5.31 -7.89 7.56
C LEU A 41 -6.50 -8.82 7.39
N ASP A 42 -6.28 -10.12 7.52
CA ASP A 42 -7.37 -11.07 7.52
C ASP A 42 -8.15 -11.05 8.86
N ALA A 43 -9.21 -11.86 8.95
CA ALA A 43 -10.02 -11.97 10.16
C ALA A 43 -9.23 -12.44 11.40
N ASN A 44 -8.12 -13.16 11.18
CA ASN A 44 -7.22 -13.67 12.22
C ASN A 44 -6.07 -12.71 12.54
N ASN A 45 -6.11 -11.48 12.02
CA ASN A 45 -5.05 -10.48 12.16
C ASN A 45 -3.70 -10.91 11.55
N MET A 46 -3.72 -11.81 10.57
CA MET A 46 -2.56 -12.16 9.78
C MET A 46 -2.45 -11.27 8.55
N THR A 47 -1.22 -11.04 8.11
CA THR A 47 -0.94 -10.27 6.90
C THR A 47 -1.46 -11.00 5.68
N TRP A 48 -2.28 -10.31 4.89
CA TRP A 48 -2.79 -10.81 3.62
C TRP A 48 -2.18 -10.01 2.46
N VAL A 49 -1.43 -10.64 1.57
CA VAL A 49 -0.86 -9.93 0.42
C VAL A 49 -1.95 -9.66 -0.61
N ILE A 50 -2.17 -8.38 -0.91
CA ILE A 50 -3.20 -7.91 -1.85
C ILE A 50 -2.58 -7.76 -3.25
N ALA A 51 -1.55 -6.91 -3.35
CA ALA A 51 -0.89 -6.57 -4.61
C ALA A 51 0.59 -6.27 -4.37
N TYR A 52 1.39 -6.38 -5.43
CA TYR A 52 2.76 -5.86 -5.41
C TYR A 52 3.20 -5.42 -6.81
N ALA A 53 4.16 -4.50 -6.86
CA ALA A 53 4.69 -4.01 -8.12
C ALA A 53 6.19 -3.72 -8.03
N GLN A 54 6.91 -4.08 -9.08
CA GLN A 54 8.28 -3.61 -9.28
C GLN A 54 8.25 -2.29 -10.04
N VAL A 55 8.91 -1.29 -9.48
CA VAL A 55 9.12 0.06 -10.03
C VAL A 55 10.61 0.41 -10.03
N GLU A 56 11.01 1.36 -10.86
CA GLU A 56 12.39 1.85 -10.89
C GLU A 56 12.73 2.67 -9.64
N MET A 57 11.77 3.47 -9.18
CA MET A 57 11.88 4.33 -7.99
C MET A 57 10.49 4.55 -7.34
N GLU A 58 10.47 5.16 -6.15
CA GLU A 58 9.32 5.51 -5.30
C GLU A 58 8.93 7.01 -5.35
N PRO A 59 8.97 7.72 -6.50
CA PRO A 59 8.40 9.05 -6.57
C PRO A 59 6.88 8.98 -6.43
N LYS A 60 6.28 10.16 -6.21
CA LYS A 60 4.83 10.34 -6.16
C LYS A 60 4.09 9.60 -7.29
N ASP A 61 4.58 9.73 -8.53
CA ASP A 61 3.92 9.16 -9.70
C ASP A 61 3.83 7.63 -9.65
N SER A 62 4.88 6.96 -9.16
CA SER A 62 4.87 5.49 -8.95
C SER A 62 3.81 5.09 -7.91
N TRP A 63 3.68 5.87 -6.83
CA TRP A 63 2.70 5.62 -5.78
C TRP A 63 1.26 5.89 -6.24
N ILE A 64 1.04 6.96 -7.01
CA ILE A 64 -0.27 7.24 -7.64
C ILE A 64 -0.65 6.09 -8.57
N TRP A 65 0.25 5.72 -9.47
CA TRP A 65 0.00 4.64 -10.43
C TRP A 65 -0.33 3.31 -9.72
N PHE A 66 0.47 2.92 -8.72
CA PHE A 66 0.24 1.70 -7.96
C PHE A 66 -1.09 1.75 -7.19
N SER A 67 -1.40 2.88 -6.55
CA SER A 67 -2.62 3.05 -5.76
C SER A 67 -3.87 3.06 -6.64
N GLN A 68 -3.82 3.68 -7.83
CA GLN A 68 -4.94 3.68 -8.78
C GLN A 68 -5.27 2.26 -9.26
N LEU A 69 -4.25 1.45 -9.56
CA LEU A 69 -4.43 0.04 -9.92
C LEU A 69 -5.04 -0.75 -8.76
N LEU A 70 -4.49 -0.57 -7.55
CA LEU A 70 -4.99 -1.23 -6.35
C LEU A 70 -6.47 -0.92 -6.07
N VAL A 71 -6.84 0.37 -6.06
CA VAL A 71 -8.21 0.85 -5.82
C VAL A 71 -9.18 0.31 -6.86
N LYS A 72 -8.76 0.33 -8.14
CA LYS A 72 -9.54 -0.22 -9.24
C LYS A 72 -9.77 -1.72 -9.06
N ASP A 73 -8.73 -2.46 -8.72
CA ASP A 73 -8.78 -3.92 -8.64
C ASP A 73 -9.61 -4.43 -7.45
N ILE A 74 -9.51 -3.78 -6.29
CA ILE A 74 -10.33 -4.11 -5.11
C ILE A 74 -11.73 -3.48 -5.16
N GLU A 75 -12.03 -2.70 -6.21
CA GLU A 75 -13.30 -2.02 -6.44
C GLU A 75 -13.69 -1.07 -5.29
N LEU A 76 -12.72 -0.30 -4.79
CA LEU A 76 -12.92 0.61 -3.66
C LEU A 76 -13.61 1.90 -4.13
N ALA A 77 -14.95 1.90 -4.15
CA ALA A 77 -15.75 2.99 -4.72
C ALA A 77 -15.77 4.29 -3.87
N ASN A 78 -16.24 4.21 -2.62
CA ASN A 78 -16.46 5.40 -1.78
C ASN A 78 -15.34 5.63 -0.74
N GLN A 79 -14.45 4.65 -0.55
CA GLN A 79 -13.25 4.67 0.31
C GLN A 79 -13.50 4.89 1.81
N TYR A 80 -14.68 5.38 2.20
CA TYR A 80 -15.10 5.55 3.58
C TYR A 80 -15.03 4.23 4.36
N GLY A 81 -14.50 4.30 5.57
CA GLY A 81 -14.34 3.15 6.46
C GLY A 81 -13.10 2.30 6.17
N PHE A 82 -12.31 2.64 5.14
CA PHE A 82 -10.99 2.05 4.94
C PHE A 82 -9.90 2.90 5.60
N THR A 83 -8.96 2.21 6.24
CA THR A 83 -7.75 2.83 6.79
C THR A 83 -6.54 2.42 5.96
N PHE A 84 -5.82 3.41 5.42
CA PHE A 84 -4.52 3.20 4.78
C PHE A 84 -3.41 3.50 5.76
N ILE A 85 -2.41 2.62 5.83
CA ILE A 85 -1.23 2.77 6.69
C ILE A 85 0.00 2.78 5.80
N SER A 86 0.85 3.79 5.92
CA SER A 86 2.09 3.86 5.14
C SER A 86 3.27 4.42 5.94
N ASP A 87 4.47 4.39 5.37
CA ASP A 87 5.57 5.22 5.86
C ASP A 87 5.26 6.73 5.67
N LYS A 88 5.95 7.59 6.43
CA LYS A 88 5.92 9.05 6.34
C LYS A 88 6.79 9.55 5.19
N HIS A 89 6.55 9.05 3.98
CA HIS A 89 7.19 9.54 2.77
C HIS A 89 6.31 10.60 2.09
N LYS A 90 6.90 11.71 1.64
CA LYS A 90 6.13 12.83 1.03
C LYS A 90 5.35 12.38 -0.20
N GLY A 91 5.93 11.53 -1.04
CA GLY A 91 5.26 10.99 -2.23
C GLY A 91 4.03 10.14 -1.92
N LEU A 92 4.01 9.46 -0.77
CA LEU A 92 2.88 8.62 -0.34
C LEU A 92 1.69 9.46 0.17
N VAL A 93 1.97 10.48 0.97
CA VAL A 93 0.94 11.40 1.48
C VAL A 93 0.20 12.06 0.31
N GLU A 94 0.95 12.62 -0.64
CA GLU A 94 0.34 13.28 -1.81
C GLU A 94 -0.42 12.28 -2.70
N ALA A 95 0.07 11.05 -2.84
CA ALA A 95 -0.63 10.02 -3.61
C ALA A 95 -1.97 9.62 -2.97
N PHE A 96 -2.05 9.57 -1.64
CA PHE A 96 -3.31 9.26 -0.94
C PHE A 96 -4.33 10.39 -1.00
N GLU A 97 -3.89 11.63 -0.85
CA GLU A 97 -4.75 12.80 -1.04
C GLU A 97 -5.37 12.83 -2.45
N GLU A 98 -4.65 12.34 -3.45
CA GLU A 98 -5.13 12.29 -4.84
C GLU A 98 -6.01 11.07 -5.15
N VAL A 99 -5.58 9.87 -4.75
CA VAL A 99 -6.21 8.61 -5.18
C VAL A 99 -7.29 8.14 -4.21
N VAL A 100 -7.09 8.32 -2.91
CA VAL A 100 -7.98 7.86 -1.84
C VAL A 100 -8.36 8.96 -0.83
N PRO A 101 -8.88 10.12 -1.29
CA PRO A 101 -9.10 11.28 -0.42
C PRO A 101 -10.09 11.05 0.72
N ASN A 102 -10.98 10.06 0.61
CA ASN A 102 -12.02 9.79 1.61
C ASN A 102 -11.64 8.66 2.58
N CYS A 103 -10.42 8.12 2.51
CA CYS A 103 -9.95 7.10 3.44
C CYS A 103 -9.33 7.73 4.70
N ASP A 104 -9.25 6.95 5.78
CA ASP A 104 -8.43 7.31 6.94
C ASP A 104 -6.96 7.01 6.64
N HIS A 105 -6.10 8.01 6.51
CA HIS A 105 -4.66 7.80 6.39
C HIS A 105 -3.97 7.85 7.76
N ARG A 106 -3.15 6.84 8.05
CA ARG A 106 -2.31 6.73 9.25
C ARG A 106 -0.87 6.45 8.87
N PHE A 107 0.06 6.93 9.69
CA PHE A 107 1.46 6.56 9.56
C PHE A 107 1.78 5.30 10.35
N CYS A 108 2.63 4.45 9.79
CA CYS A 108 3.11 3.25 10.45
C CYS A 108 3.90 3.63 11.72
N ALA A 109 3.42 3.21 12.89
CA ALA A 109 4.05 3.51 14.17
C ALA A 109 5.49 2.96 14.27
N ARG A 110 5.77 1.82 13.61
CA ARG A 110 7.12 1.26 13.53
C ARG A 110 8.05 2.20 12.77
N HIS A 111 7.65 2.64 11.57
CA HIS A 111 8.46 3.57 10.78
C HIS A 111 8.61 4.92 11.48
N LEU A 112 7.55 5.45 12.11
CA LEU A 112 7.68 6.65 12.93
C LEU A 112 8.72 6.47 14.04
N SER A 113 8.63 5.38 14.81
CA SER A 113 9.60 5.08 15.88
C SER A 113 11.03 5.04 15.35
N THR A 114 11.27 4.31 14.25
CA THR A 114 12.59 4.20 13.62
C THR A 114 13.07 5.55 13.09
N ASN A 115 12.20 6.37 12.49
CA ASN A 115 12.56 7.69 11.95
C ASN A 115 12.83 8.73 13.04
N PHE A 116 12.25 8.60 14.24
CA PHE A 116 12.52 9.48 15.39
C PHE A 116 13.68 8.99 16.27
N SER A 117 14.04 7.71 16.15
CA SER A 117 15.22 7.14 16.77
C SER A 117 16.43 7.57 15.95
N LEU A 118 17.04 8.71 16.30
CA LEU A 118 18.32 9.15 15.75
C LEU A 118 19.32 7.99 15.83
N VAL A 119 19.69 7.43 14.67
CA VAL A 119 20.93 6.68 14.48
C VAL A 119 21.89 7.61 13.76
#